data_AF-A0AAD0LZL3-F1
#
_entry.id   AF-A0AAD0LZL3-F1
#
_cell.length_a   1.000
_cell.length_b   1.000
_cell.length_c   1.000
_cell.angle_alpha   90.00
_cell.angle_beta   90.00
_cell.angle_gamma   90.00
#
_symmetry.space_group_name_H-M   'P 1'
#
loop_
_entity.id
_entity.type
_entity.pdbx_description
1 polymer ?
#
loop_
_entity_poly.entity_id
_entity_poly.type
_entity_poly.pdbx_seq_one_letter_code
_entity_poly.pdbx_strand_id
1 'polypeptide(L)'
;MGICVSKPSVRHDYNEDYGRNYGADTAQASSNTSSSDSEWEQSPPHSPRQPVAADIPDRAKDKISALRESYYRSQMSSNPNLLDYAKNILDNIEYRQSNIDTLQLDAQNLGSLAAAYNTSFSQLNLHCFDSRIAFLDHLQSHNEPGAWRGVFRLNPPTLHHVAVDVRNHSNGQKTLIVLEPITAYKDDVYPPAYLPGYPQLREEVNTRFRGNAKMSVIETDAQRSWHDCVIFSLNFALCAYQKDSAFDSLHEKLAESGYCFPGNEDSRSRLARGIELIDGKQVLPAVFYKHAHSRGTVTAVANAQPHIANDNVSTNRSSSRETLNERAEAFRVHREGGDPENYSMSIESSRARKIRKALESQ
;
A
#
# COMPACT_ATOMS: atom_id res chain seq x y z
N MET A 1 42.31 -35.94 -12.63
CA MET A 1 42.91 -34.67 -12.16
C MET A 1 41.87 -33.93 -11.32
N GLY A 2 42.16 -33.76 -10.02
CA GLY A 2 41.68 -32.65 -9.18
C GLY A 2 40.21 -32.57 -8.77
N ILE A 3 39.70 -33.52 -7.98
CA ILE A 3 38.60 -33.29 -7.03
C ILE A 3 39.23 -33.10 -5.66
N CYS A 4 38.96 -31.98 -4.98
CA CYS A 4 39.35 -31.74 -3.60
C CYS A 4 38.10 -31.48 -2.75
N VAL A 5 37.85 -32.39 -1.80
CA VAL A 5 36.99 -32.23 -0.62
C VAL A 5 37.82 -32.64 0.59
N SER A 6 37.87 -31.80 1.63
CA SER A 6 38.28 -32.12 3.03
C SER A 6 37.84 -30.92 3.89
N LYS A 7 36.75 -30.96 4.65
CA LYS A 7 36.45 -31.57 5.98
C LYS A 7 36.76 -30.67 7.21
N PRO A 8 36.00 -30.81 8.33
CA PRO A 8 35.82 -29.84 9.41
C PRO A 8 36.46 -30.25 10.76
N SER A 9 36.43 -29.35 11.76
CA SER A 9 36.44 -29.64 13.22
C SER A 9 35.79 -28.44 13.94
N VAL A 10 35.08 -28.53 15.08
CA VAL A 10 35.35 -29.26 16.33
C VAL A 10 34.02 -29.60 17.03
N ARG A 11 33.96 -30.82 17.59
CA ARG A 11 32.99 -31.26 18.61
C ARG A 11 33.46 -30.87 20.01
N HIS A 12 32.52 -30.61 20.92
CA HIS A 12 32.67 -31.04 22.31
C HIS A 12 31.47 -31.91 22.67
N ASP A 13 31.74 -33.20 22.86
CA ASP A 13 30.86 -34.19 23.49
C ASP A 13 30.98 -34.06 25.01
N TYR A 14 29.85 -34.16 25.73
CA TYR A 14 29.74 -34.95 26.97
C TYR A 14 28.29 -35.46 27.10
N ASN A 15 28.15 -36.78 27.06
CA ASN A 15 27.08 -37.61 27.63
C ASN A 15 26.94 -37.31 29.14
N GLU A 16 25.85 -37.58 29.86
CA GLU A 16 25.17 -38.88 29.95
C GLU A 16 23.84 -38.77 30.73
N ASP A 17 23.05 -39.81 30.55
CA ASP A 17 21.68 -40.15 30.97
C ASP A 17 21.46 -40.28 32.49
N TYR A 18 20.23 -40.07 32.99
CA TYR A 18 19.58 -40.82 34.10
C TYR A 18 18.22 -40.20 34.53
N GLY A 19 17.15 -41.01 34.47
CA GLY A 19 16.25 -41.24 35.63
C GLY A 19 14.93 -40.45 35.76
N ARG A 20 13.80 -41.16 35.62
CA ARG A 20 12.46 -40.81 36.15
C ARG A 20 12.44 -40.83 37.70
N ASN A 21 11.72 -39.90 38.36
CA ASN A 21 10.48 -40.18 39.13
C ASN A 21 9.87 -38.95 39.86
N TYR A 22 8.56 -39.09 40.12
CA TYR A 22 7.59 -38.21 40.77
C TYR A 22 7.94 -37.67 42.17
N GLY A 23 7.41 -36.48 42.52
CA GLY A 23 7.27 -36.00 43.90
C GLY A 23 6.82 -34.53 43.96
N ALA A 24 5.86 -34.22 44.83
CA ALA A 24 5.01 -33.03 44.82
C ALA A 24 5.54 -31.81 45.60
N ASP A 25 4.87 -30.69 45.34
CA ASP A 25 4.52 -29.57 46.22
C ASP A 25 5.41 -28.32 46.37
N THR A 26 4.73 -27.20 46.04
CA THR A 26 4.80 -25.85 46.62
C THR A 26 6.04 -24.98 46.36
N ALA A 27 5.89 -23.97 45.49
CA ALA A 27 5.72 -22.56 45.89
C ALA A 27 6.22 -21.58 44.80
N GLN A 28 5.45 -20.51 44.64
CA GLN A 28 5.79 -19.22 44.00
C GLN A 28 5.83 -19.16 42.47
N ALA A 29 4.63 -18.93 41.93
CA ALA A 29 4.41 -18.21 40.69
C ALA A 29 5.13 -16.84 40.73
N SER A 30 6.16 -16.72 39.88
CA SER A 30 6.65 -15.44 39.40
C SER A 30 6.37 -15.40 37.91
N SER A 31 5.28 -14.73 37.56
CA SER A 31 4.87 -14.45 36.19
C SER A 31 5.88 -13.52 35.52
N ASN A 32 6.84 -14.07 34.79
CA ASN A 32 7.57 -13.33 33.78
C ASN A 32 6.83 -13.47 32.45
N THR A 33 5.81 -12.63 32.26
CA THR A 33 5.34 -12.26 30.91
C THR A 33 6.43 -11.45 30.24
N SER A 34 7.29 -12.11 29.44
CA SER A 34 8.17 -11.43 28.49
C SER A 34 7.32 -10.92 27.34
N SER A 35 6.93 -9.65 27.40
CA SER A 35 6.29 -8.90 26.32
C SER A 35 7.28 -8.76 25.15
N SER A 36 7.09 -9.58 24.13
CA SER A 36 7.65 -9.37 22.79
C SER A 36 6.66 -8.56 21.94
N ASP A 37 6.40 -7.33 22.36
CA ASP A 37 5.69 -6.31 21.58
C ASP A 37 6.80 -5.48 20.90
N SER A 38 7.05 -5.63 19.60
CA SER A 38 6.27 -5.11 18.45
C SER A 38 7.12 -4.05 17.71
N GLU A 39 8.03 -4.52 16.86
CA GLU A 39 8.80 -3.70 15.89
C GLU A 39 7.88 -2.91 14.93
N TRP A 40 6.59 -3.25 14.90
CA TRP A 40 5.54 -2.63 14.10
C TRP A 40 4.79 -1.48 14.80
N GLU A 41 4.95 -1.31 16.11
CA GLU A 41 4.29 -0.24 16.89
C GLU A 41 5.21 0.94 17.20
N GLN A 42 6.48 0.87 16.77
CA GLN A 42 7.39 1.98 16.95
C GLN A 42 6.99 3.13 16.02
N SER A 43 6.47 4.21 16.62
CA SER A 43 6.40 5.51 15.97
C SER A 43 7.80 5.84 15.42
N PRO A 44 7.93 6.28 14.15
CA PRO A 44 9.24 6.61 13.62
C PRO A 44 9.87 7.73 14.46
N PRO A 45 11.20 7.73 14.65
CA PRO A 45 11.87 8.75 15.45
C PRO A 45 11.59 10.15 14.89
N HIS A 46 11.18 11.06 15.78
CA HIS A 46 11.06 12.50 15.51
C HIS A 46 12.45 13.13 15.43
N SER A 47 13.24 12.81 14.40
CA SER A 47 14.48 13.52 14.14
C SER A 47 14.18 14.92 13.59
N PRO A 48 14.85 15.98 14.09
CA PRO A 48 14.69 17.33 13.54
C PRO A 48 15.02 17.35 12.05
N ARG A 49 14.12 17.91 11.23
CA ARG A 49 14.29 18.01 9.77
C ARG A 49 15.11 19.25 9.45
N GLN A 50 16.19 19.12 8.67
CA GLN A 50 16.83 20.27 8.06
C GLN A 50 16.16 20.55 6.71
N PRO A 51 15.85 21.81 6.37
CA PRO A 51 15.44 22.16 5.01
C PRO A 51 16.60 21.88 4.06
N VAL A 52 16.40 20.94 3.13
CA VAL A 52 17.41 20.66 2.09
C VAL A 52 17.28 21.75 1.05
N ALA A 53 18.26 22.66 0.99
CA ALA A 53 18.33 23.70 -0.03
C ALA A 53 18.11 23.11 -1.45
N ALA A 54 17.34 23.83 -2.26
CA ALA A 54 16.72 23.44 -3.53
C ALA A 54 17.58 22.48 -4.39
N ASP A 55 17.10 21.26 -4.66
CA ASP A 55 16.53 21.00 -5.99
C ASP A 55 15.28 20.10 -5.97
N ILE A 56 14.10 20.70 -6.12
CA ILE A 56 12.86 19.97 -6.42
C ILE A 56 12.81 19.76 -7.94
N PRO A 57 12.57 18.55 -8.47
CA PRO A 57 12.52 18.32 -9.91
C PRO A 57 11.45 19.20 -10.59
N ASP A 58 11.73 19.69 -11.80
CA ASP A 58 10.87 20.68 -12.47
C ASP A 58 9.42 20.21 -12.61
N ARG A 59 9.19 18.92 -12.90
CA ARG A 59 7.84 18.36 -12.97
C ARG A 59 7.10 18.37 -11.63
N ALA A 60 7.83 18.23 -10.53
CA ALA A 60 7.25 18.41 -9.21
C ALA A 60 6.97 19.90 -8.97
N LYS A 61 7.91 20.80 -9.31
CA LYS A 61 7.72 22.26 -9.22
C LYS A 61 6.45 22.71 -9.94
N ASP A 62 6.21 22.26 -11.17
CA ASP A 62 5.02 22.63 -11.95
C ASP A 62 3.71 22.30 -11.24
N LYS A 63 3.63 21.11 -10.64
CA LYS A 63 2.43 20.68 -9.91
C LYS A 63 2.25 21.42 -8.59
N ILE A 64 3.35 21.76 -7.92
CA ILE A 64 3.33 22.57 -6.69
C ILE A 64 2.87 23.99 -7.02
N SER A 65 3.41 24.60 -8.08
CA SER A 65 2.99 25.92 -8.57
C SER A 65 1.50 25.93 -8.94
N ALA A 66 1.03 24.92 -9.66
CA ALA A 66 -0.39 24.83 -9.99
C ALA A 66 -1.30 24.62 -8.77
N LEU A 67 -0.83 23.89 -7.74
CA LEU A 67 -1.53 23.81 -6.45
C LEU A 67 -1.58 25.19 -5.78
N ARG A 68 -0.46 25.93 -5.75
CA ARG A 68 -0.37 27.26 -5.17
C ARG A 68 -1.36 28.24 -5.82
N GLU A 69 -1.44 28.23 -7.15
CA GLU A 69 -2.41 29.05 -7.88
C GLU A 69 -3.86 28.70 -7.51
N SER A 70 -4.19 27.41 -7.45
CA SER A 70 -5.54 26.98 -7.08
C SER A 70 -5.87 27.32 -5.63
N TYR A 71 -4.90 27.16 -4.71
CA TYR A 71 -5.05 27.55 -3.32
C TYR A 71 -5.47 29.02 -3.19
N TYR A 72 -4.77 29.94 -3.86
CA TYR A 72 -5.10 31.37 -3.79
C TYR A 72 -6.46 31.71 -4.42
N ARG A 73 -6.83 31.06 -5.52
CA ARG A 73 -8.16 31.26 -6.14
C ARG A 73 -9.30 30.75 -5.27
N SER A 74 -9.05 29.70 -4.50
CA SER A 74 -10.04 29.01 -3.68
C SER A 74 -10.22 29.59 -2.27
N GLN A 75 -9.40 30.56 -1.85
CA GLN A 75 -9.38 31.06 -0.46
C GLN A 75 -10.74 31.57 0.06
N MET A 76 -11.63 32.05 -0.81
CA MET A 76 -12.92 32.63 -0.41
C MET A 76 -14.11 31.68 -0.51
N SER A 77 -13.96 30.52 -1.17
CA SER A 77 -15.10 29.65 -1.52
C SER A 77 -14.91 28.18 -1.18
N SER A 78 -13.70 27.76 -0.79
CA SER A 78 -13.39 26.36 -0.55
C SER A 78 -13.53 25.92 0.92
N ASN A 79 -13.66 24.60 1.10
CA ASN A 79 -13.67 23.95 2.41
C ASN A 79 -12.40 24.30 3.21
N PRO A 80 -12.53 24.86 4.44
CA PRO A 80 -11.39 25.23 5.27
C PRO A 80 -10.37 24.11 5.49
N ASN A 81 -10.83 22.88 5.73
CA ASN A 81 -9.94 21.73 5.96
C ASN A 81 -9.06 21.43 4.74
N LEU A 82 -9.61 21.62 3.53
CA LEU A 82 -8.88 21.39 2.28
C LEU A 82 -7.89 22.52 1.99
N LEU A 83 -8.22 23.76 2.36
CA LEU A 83 -7.31 24.91 2.29
C LEU A 83 -6.16 24.75 3.28
N ASP A 84 -6.43 24.33 4.52
CA ASP A 84 -5.41 24.07 5.54
C ASP A 84 -4.47 22.94 5.11
N TYR A 85 -5.03 21.88 4.52
CA TYR A 85 -4.25 20.80 3.95
C TYR A 85 -3.37 21.27 2.77
N ALA A 86 -3.93 22.04 1.84
CA ALA A 86 -3.16 22.62 0.73
C ALA A 86 -2.02 23.51 1.24
N LYS A 87 -2.30 24.36 2.21
CA LYS A 87 -1.31 25.23 2.86
C LYS A 87 -0.21 24.41 3.52
N ASN A 88 -0.56 23.37 4.29
CA ASN A 88 0.42 22.50 4.93
C ASN A 88 1.37 21.87 3.90
N ILE A 89 0.87 21.38 2.77
CA ILE A 89 1.71 20.80 1.71
C ILE A 89 2.61 21.86 1.06
N LEU A 90 2.10 23.07 0.82
CA LEU A 90 2.89 24.16 0.24
C LEU A 90 4.00 24.64 1.19
N ASP A 91 3.72 24.72 2.49
CA ASP A 91 4.67 25.16 3.51
C ASP A 91 5.75 24.10 3.81
N ASN A 92 5.44 22.81 3.60
CA ASN A 92 6.34 21.69 3.93
C ASN A 92 7.03 21.03 2.72
N ILE A 93 6.84 21.56 1.52
CA ILE A 93 7.34 20.91 0.30
C ILE A 93 8.87 20.80 0.25
N GLU A 94 9.58 21.74 0.89
CA GLU A 94 11.04 21.79 0.96
C GLU A 94 11.65 20.60 1.71
N TYR A 95 10.86 19.92 2.56
CA TYR A 95 11.28 18.72 3.28
C TYR A 95 11.23 17.46 2.43
N ARG A 96 10.56 17.47 1.27
CA ARG A 96 10.53 16.36 0.28
C ARG A 96 10.09 14.99 0.84
N GLN A 97 9.46 14.98 2.01
CA GLN A 97 8.95 13.79 2.67
C GLN A 97 7.72 14.12 3.51
N SER A 98 6.71 13.27 3.40
CA SER A 98 5.55 13.28 4.27
C SER A 98 5.94 13.01 5.74
N ASN A 99 5.15 13.51 6.67
CA ASN A 99 5.24 13.24 8.12
C ASN A 99 3.89 12.73 8.65
N ILE A 100 3.81 12.53 9.96
CA ILE A 100 2.55 12.16 10.62
C ILE A 100 1.44 13.19 10.39
N ASP A 101 1.74 14.48 10.40
CA ASP A 101 0.73 15.54 10.15
C ASP A 101 0.18 15.45 8.72
N THR A 102 1.07 15.17 7.75
CA THR A 102 0.69 14.93 6.35
C THR A 102 -0.24 13.72 6.26
N LEU A 103 0.10 12.61 6.93
CA LEU A 103 -0.74 11.40 6.94
C LEU A 103 -2.11 11.66 7.59
N GLN A 104 -2.16 12.44 8.66
CA GLN A 104 -3.41 12.84 9.31
C GLN A 104 -4.28 13.67 8.36
N LEU A 105 -3.69 14.67 7.70
CA LEU A 105 -4.40 15.51 6.73
C LEU A 105 -4.85 14.72 5.50
N ASP A 106 -4.03 13.78 5.01
CA ASP A 106 -4.39 12.86 3.93
C ASP A 106 -5.65 12.07 4.30
N ALA A 107 -5.69 11.49 5.52
CA ALA A 107 -6.83 10.72 6.00
C ALA A 107 -8.08 11.59 6.19
N GLN A 108 -7.96 12.75 6.84
CA GLN A 108 -9.07 13.67 7.11
C GLN A 108 -9.73 14.20 5.82
N ASN A 109 -8.94 14.40 4.77
CA ASN A 109 -9.44 14.97 3.51
C ASN A 109 -9.71 13.90 2.43
N LEU A 110 -9.53 12.60 2.73
CA LEU A 110 -9.66 11.51 1.77
C LEU A 110 -11.01 11.53 1.04
N GLY A 111 -12.12 11.79 1.76
CA GLY A 111 -13.45 11.90 1.16
C GLY A 111 -13.55 13.00 0.11
N SER A 112 -13.02 14.20 0.40
CA SER A 112 -12.98 15.32 -0.55
C SER A 112 -12.12 15.00 -1.78
N LEU A 113 -10.98 14.34 -1.56
CA LEU A 113 -10.12 13.90 -2.67
C LEU A 113 -10.84 12.89 -3.56
N ALA A 114 -11.50 11.88 -2.98
CA ALA A 114 -12.23 10.85 -3.72
C ALA A 114 -13.42 11.42 -4.49
N ALA A 115 -14.20 12.32 -3.87
CA ALA A 115 -15.34 12.98 -4.50
C ALA A 115 -14.96 13.68 -5.81
N ALA A 116 -13.84 14.42 -5.82
CA ALA A 116 -13.36 15.10 -7.02
C ALA A 116 -13.03 14.15 -8.18
N TYR A 117 -12.59 12.92 -7.88
CA TYR A 117 -12.37 11.90 -8.90
C TYR A 117 -13.66 11.20 -9.34
N ASN A 118 -14.60 10.91 -8.43
CA ASN A 118 -15.92 10.38 -8.79
C ASN A 118 -16.67 11.34 -9.72
N THR A 119 -16.61 12.66 -9.48
CA THR A 119 -17.22 13.65 -10.38
C THR A 119 -16.60 13.60 -11.78
N SER A 120 -15.30 13.33 -11.88
CA SER A 120 -14.60 13.24 -13.18
C SER A 120 -14.76 11.89 -13.88
N PHE A 121 -15.07 10.84 -13.12
CA PHE A 121 -15.14 9.47 -13.58
C PHE A 121 -16.37 8.81 -12.94
N SER A 122 -17.54 8.97 -13.56
CA SER A 122 -18.82 8.52 -12.98
C SER A 122 -18.91 7.02 -12.73
N GLN A 123 -18.09 6.21 -13.43
CA GLN A 123 -18.01 4.75 -13.25
C GLN A 123 -16.91 4.31 -12.28
N LEU A 124 -16.18 5.25 -11.68
CA LEU A 124 -15.13 4.93 -10.72
C LEU A 124 -15.70 4.25 -9.46
N ASN A 125 -16.89 4.69 -9.00
CA ASN A 125 -17.57 4.18 -7.81
C ASN A 125 -16.61 4.05 -6.62
N LEU A 126 -15.84 5.10 -6.32
CA LEU A 126 -14.87 5.11 -5.23
C LEU A 126 -15.53 5.53 -3.92
N HIS A 127 -15.39 4.69 -2.91
CA HIS A 127 -15.88 4.92 -1.56
C HIS A 127 -14.71 4.98 -0.57
N CYS A 128 -14.86 5.77 0.49
CA CYS A 128 -13.83 5.93 1.52
C CYS A 128 -14.40 5.62 2.90
N PHE A 129 -13.63 4.91 3.72
CA PHE A 129 -14.09 4.44 5.01
C PHE A 129 -13.06 4.66 6.11
N ASP A 130 -13.48 5.25 7.22
CA ASP A 130 -12.61 5.54 8.37
C ASP A 130 -12.25 4.30 9.19
N SER A 131 -12.83 3.14 8.87
CA SER A 131 -12.52 1.87 9.51
C SER A 131 -12.86 0.68 8.61
N ARG A 132 -12.18 -0.44 8.90
CA ARG A 132 -12.51 -1.77 8.38
C ARG A 132 -13.97 -2.17 8.59
N ILE A 133 -14.55 -1.83 9.75
CA ILE A 133 -15.94 -2.15 10.07
C ILE A 133 -16.90 -1.39 9.15
N ALA A 134 -16.70 -0.08 8.98
CA ALA A 134 -17.50 0.72 8.07
C ALA A 134 -17.41 0.24 6.61
N PHE A 135 -16.22 -0.20 6.17
CA PHE A 135 -16.04 -0.85 4.87
C PHE A 135 -16.87 -2.13 4.75
N LEU A 136 -16.82 -3.01 5.75
CA LEU A 136 -17.56 -4.28 5.72
C LEU A 136 -19.08 -4.09 5.80
N ASP A 137 -19.56 -3.10 6.54
CA ASP A 137 -20.98 -2.75 6.61
C ASP A 137 -21.48 -2.23 5.25
N HIS A 138 -20.66 -1.44 4.56
CA HIS A 138 -20.93 -1.03 3.19
C HIS A 138 -20.93 -2.23 2.23
N LEU A 139 -19.92 -3.10 2.30
CA LEU A 139 -19.84 -4.31 1.47
C LEU A 139 -21.07 -5.22 1.64
N GLN A 140 -21.62 -5.32 2.85
CA GLN A 140 -22.79 -6.12 3.18
C GLN A 140 -24.10 -5.52 2.64
N SER A 141 -24.24 -4.19 2.71
CA SER A 141 -25.43 -3.48 2.25
C SER A 141 -25.43 -3.20 0.75
N HIS A 142 -24.25 -3.11 0.13
CA HIS A 142 -24.10 -2.77 -1.28
C HIS A 142 -24.07 -4.03 -2.16
N ASN A 143 -25.24 -4.45 -2.64
CA ASN A 143 -25.43 -5.72 -3.38
C ASN A 143 -25.67 -5.57 -4.88
N GLU A 144 -25.71 -4.34 -5.39
CA GLU A 144 -25.87 -4.10 -6.82
C GLU A 144 -24.72 -4.75 -7.61
N PRO A 145 -25.01 -5.56 -8.64
CA PRO A 145 -23.98 -6.16 -9.48
C PRO A 145 -23.10 -5.09 -10.14
N GLY A 146 -21.80 -5.34 -10.21
CA GLY A 146 -20.85 -4.44 -10.85
C GLY A 146 -19.57 -4.22 -10.04
N ALA A 147 -18.85 -3.17 -10.44
CA ALA A 147 -17.53 -2.83 -9.94
C ALA A 147 -17.55 -1.55 -9.10
N TRP A 148 -16.85 -1.59 -7.97
CA TRP A 148 -16.59 -0.41 -7.15
C TRP A 148 -15.24 -0.52 -6.43
N ARG A 149 -14.73 0.62 -5.97
CA ARG A 149 -13.43 0.72 -5.33
C ARG A 149 -13.57 1.30 -3.94
N GLY A 150 -12.74 0.84 -3.01
CA GLY A 150 -12.67 1.33 -1.65
C GLY A 150 -11.27 1.81 -1.30
N VAL A 151 -11.19 2.82 -0.43
CA VAL A 151 -10.00 3.06 0.39
C VAL A 151 -10.45 3.08 1.84
N PHE A 152 -9.84 2.25 2.68
CA PHE A 152 -10.24 2.16 4.09
C PHE A 152 -9.07 1.99 5.04
N ARG A 153 -9.30 2.47 6.26
CA ARG A 153 -8.37 2.29 7.38
C ARG A 153 -8.42 0.86 7.90
N LEU A 154 -7.34 0.11 7.71
CA LEU A 154 -7.32 -1.34 7.95
C LEU A 154 -7.38 -1.72 9.43
N ASN A 155 -6.65 -0.98 10.27
CA ASN A 155 -6.50 -1.33 11.69
C ASN A 155 -6.39 -0.09 12.60
N PRO A 156 -7.50 0.49 13.06
CA PRO A 156 -7.48 1.51 14.13
C PRO A 156 -6.80 0.98 15.41
N PRO A 157 -6.06 1.81 16.17
CA PRO A 157 -5.87 3.26 16.02
C PRO A 157 -4.72 3.66 15.07
N THR A 158 -4.10 2.74 14.32
CA THR A 158 -3.09 3.11 13.31
C THR A 158 -3.74 3.84 12.13
N LEU A 159 -3.05 4.73 11.43
CA LEU A 159 -3.58 5.42 10.23
C LEU A 159 -3.32 4.62 8.93
N HIS A 160 -3.04 3.32 9.02
CA HIS A 160 -2.77 2.50 7.84
C HIS A 160 -4.01 2.34 6.97
N HIS A 161 -3.92 2.76 5.71
CA HIS A 161 -4.97 2.64 4.72
C HIS A 161 -4.54 1.72 3.58
N VAL A 162 -5.50 0.97 3.06
CA VAL A 162 -5.35 0.11 1.89
C VAL A 162 -6.43 0.43 0.86
N ALA A 163 -6.14 0.13 -0.40
CA ALA A 163 -7.17 0.17 -1.44
C ALA A 163 -7.80 -1.22 -1.59
N VAL A 164 -9.03 -1.26 -2.11
CA VAL A 164 -9.69 -2.51 -2.49
C VAL A 164 -10.46 -2.30 -3.79
N ASP A 165 -10.34 -3.26 -4.69
CA ASP A 165 -11.17 -3.39 -5.89
C ASP A 165 -12.20 -4.49 -5.61
N VAL A 166 -13.49 -4.21 -5.84
CA VAL A 166 -14.59 -5.12 -5.51
C VAL A 166 -15.41 -5.41 -6.76
N ARG A 167 -15.80 -6.68 -6.90
CA ARG A 167 -16.88 -7.10 -7.81
C ARG A 167 -18.01 -7.75 -7.02
N ASN A 168 -19.20 -7.24 -7.24
CA ASN A 168 -20.46 -7.87 -6.87
C ASN A 168 -20.95 -8.67 -8.09
N HIS A 169 -21.04 -9.99 -7.95
CA HIS A 169 -21.47 -10.89 -9.02
C HIS A 169 -22.99 -11.04 -9.04
N SER A 170 -23.56 -11.36 -10.19
CA SER A 170 -25.01 -11.50 -10.37
C SER A 170 -25.63 -12.63 -9.54
N ASN A 171 -24.84 -13.62 -9.15
CA ASN A 171 -25.23 -14.72 -8.25
C ASN A 171 -25.18 -14.33 -6.75
N GLY A 172 -24.87 -13.07 -6.44
CA GLY A 172 -24.73 -12.56 -5.07
C GLY A 172 -23.35 -12.81 -4.43
N GLN A 173 -22.43 -13.49 -5.11
CA GLN A 173 -21.05 -13.65 -4.65
C GLN A 173 -20.31 -12.31 -4.70
N LYS A 174 -19.35 -12.13 -3.80
CA LYS A 174 -18.46 -10.97 -3.79
C LYS A 174 -17.00 -11.42 -3.91
N THR A 175 -16.22 -10.63 -4.63
CA THR A 175 -14.77 -10.85 -4.71
C THR A 175 -14.05 -9.54 -4.44
N LEU A 176 -12.99 -9.62 -3.63
CA LEU A 176 -12.24 -8.49 -3.11
C LEU A 176 -10.76 -8.68 -3.46
N ILE A 177 -10.16 -7.69 -4.11
CA ILE A 177 -8.72 -7.63 -4.33
C ILE A 177 -8.20 -6.43 -3.55
N VAL A 178 -7.56 -6.70 -2.42
CA VAL A 178 -6.93 -5.68 -1.58
C VAL A 178 -5.57 -5.32 -2.16
N LEU A 179 -5.26 -4.04 -2.27
CA LEU A 179 -4.03 -3.52 -2.87
C LEU A 179 -3.19 -2.86 -1.78
N GLU A 180 -2.08 -3.51 -1.40
CA GLU A 180 -1.15 -3.06 -0.37
C GLU A 180 0.05 -2.33 -1.00
N PRO A 181 0.26 -1.04 -0.71
CA PRO A 181 1.42 -0.28 -1.18
C PRO A 181 2.77 -0.81 -0.69
N ILE A 182 2.81 -1.49 0.46
CA ILE A 182 4.01 -2.11 1.03
C ILE A 182 3.96 -3.65 0.96
N THR A 183 4.86 -4.33 1.65
CA THR A 183 4.78 -5.79 1.87
C THR A 183 3.82 -6.06 3.03
N ALA A 184 2.73 -6.80 2.80
CA ALA A 184 1.71 -7.10 3.80
C ALA A 184 2.13 -8.21 4.77
N TYR A 185 3.01 -9.12 4.36
CA TYR A 185 3.46 -10.24 5.16
C TYR A 185 4.97 -10.43 5.05
N LYS A 186 5.64 -10.43 6.20
CA LYS A 186 7.07 -10.71 6.33
C LYS A 186 7.27 -12.16 6.79
N ASP A 187 7.93 -12.95 5.96
CA ASP A 187 8.37 -14.32 6.24
C ASP A 187 9.80 -14.38 6.80
N ASP A 188 10.55 -13.31 6.65
CA ASP A 188 11.93 -13.12 7.11
C ASP A 188 12.06 -12.71 8.59
N VAL A 189 10.94 -12.56 9.29
CA VAL A 189 10.88 -12.25 10.73
C VAL A 189 10.35 -13.44 11.53
N TYR A 190 10.74 -13.57 12.80
CA TYR A 190 10.27 -14.66 13.67
C TYR A 190 9.47 -14.11 14.88
N PRO A 191 8.16 -14.43 15.01
CA PRO A 191 7.37 -15.24 14.07
C PRO A 191 6.98 -14.47 12.79
N PRO A 192 6.81 -15.17 11.65
CA PRO A 192 6.29 -14.56 10.43
C PRO A 192 4.94 -13.86 10.68
N ALA A 193 4.83 -12.62 10.23
CA ALA A 193 3.74 -11.74 10.64
C ALA A 193 3.14 -10.96 9.48
N TYR A 194 1.83 -10.78 9.55
CA TYR A 194 1.10 -9.81 8.77
C TYR A 194 1.27 -8.41 9.36
N LEU A 195 1.14 -7.40 8.51
CA LEU A 195 0.74 -6.08 8.97
C LEU A 195 -0.57 -6.18 9.76
N PRO A 196 -0.71 -5.40 10.85
CA PRO A 196 -1.90 -5.43 11.67
C PRO A 196 -3.19 -5.23 10.86
N GLY A 197 -4.17 -6.11 11.08
CA GLY A 197 -5.54 -6.01 10.54
C GLY A 197 -5.90 -7.00 9.43
N TYR A 198 -4.93 -7.61 8.72
CA TYR A 198 -5.23 -8.59 7.66
C TYR A 198 -5.90 -9.87 8.17
N PRO A 199 -5.42 -10.54 9.24
CA PRO A 199 -6.11 -11.70 9.79
C PRO A 199 -7.54 -11.40 10.22
N GLN A 200 -7.76 -10.24 10.85
CA GLN A 200 -9.09 -9.79 11.29
C GLN A 200 -10.00 -9.50 10.10
N LEU A 201 -9.51 -8.81 9.07
CA LEU A 201 -10.27 -8.57 7.83
C LEU A 201 -10.71 -9.88 7.19
N ARG A 202 -9.79 -10.83 7.02
CA ARG A 202 -10.09 -12.14 6.44
C ARG A 202 -11.18 -12.88 7.25
N GLU A 203 -11.04 -12.91 8.57
CA GLU A 203 -12.00 -13.58 9.45
C GLU A 203 -13.38 -12.91 9.38
N GLU A 204 -13.43 -11.58 9.42
CA GLU A 204 -14.67 -10.82 9.33
C GLU A 204 -15.34 -11.00 7.96
N VAL A 205 -14.58 -11.04 6.85
CA VAL A 205 -15.11 -11.36 5.52
C VAL A 205 -15.68 -12.78 5.49
N ASN A 206 -14.96 -13.77 6.00
CA ASN A 206 -15.42 -15.16 5.99
C ASN A 206 -16.68 -15.35 6.85
N THR A 207 -16.71 -14.77 8.04
CA THR A 207 -17.81 -14.93 9.00
C THR A 207 -19.06 -14.16 8.57
N ARG A 208 -18.94 -12.88 8.19
CA ARG A 208 -20.09 -12.04 7.79
C ARG A 208 -20.76 -12.55 6.52
N PHE A 209 -19.97 -13.02 5.56
CA PHE A 209 -20.48 -13.46 4.27
C PHE A 209 -20.62 -14.97 4.14
N ARG A 210 -20.33 -15.75 5.21
CA ARG A 210 -20.44 -17.22 5.24
C ARG A 210 -19.77 -17.90 4.05
N GLY A 211 -18.60 -17.38 3.65
CA GLY A 211 -17.83 -17.87 2.51
C GLY A 211 -18.31 -17.40 1.12
N ASN A 212 -19.39 -16.61 1.03
CA ASN A 212 -19.90 -16.01 -0.21
C ASN A 212 -19.13 -14.75 -0.64
N ALA A 213 -18.13 -14.33 0.13
CA ALA A 213 -17.15 -13.33 -0.26
C ALA A 213 -15.75 -13.98 -0.29
N LYS A 214 -14.97 -13.72 -1.35
CA LYS A 214 -13.59 -14.20 -1.51
C LYS A 214 -12.63 -13.02 -1.54
N MET A 215 -11.44 -13.19 -0.98
CA MET A 215 -10.46 -12.12 -0.83
C MET A 215 -9.05 -12.58 -1.14
N SER A 216 -8.33 -11.79 -1.93
CA SER A 216 -6.89 -11.88 -2.13
C SER A 216 -6.23 -10.54 -1.87
N VAL A 217 -4.92 -10.53 -1.59
CA VAL A 217 -4.13 -9.32 -1.35
C VAL A 217 -2.99 -9.26 -2.37
N ILE A 218 -2.83 -8.13 -3.04
CA ILE A 218 -1.69 -7.86 -3.92
C ILE A 218 -0.71 -6.94 -3.17
N GLU A 219 0.50 -7.43 -2.94
CA GLU A 219 1.60 -6.69 -2.32
C GLU A 219 2.46 -6.04 -3.40
N THR A 220 2.66 -4.72 -3.33
CA THR A 220 3.35 -4.01 -4.41
C THR A 220 4.78 -3.61 -4.08
N ASP A 221 5.10 -3.40 -2.80
CA ASP A 221 6.40 -2.88 -2.36
C ASP A 221 6.81 -1.56 -3.05
N ALA A 222 5.80 -0.77 -3.47
CA ALA A 222 5.96 0.52 -4.13
C ALA A 222 6.24 1.63 -3.12
N GLN A 223 5.66 1.55 -1.93
CA GLN A 223 5.85 2.50 -0.85
C GLN A 223 7.03 2.07 0.03
N ARG A 224 7.85 3.05 0.40
CA ARG A 224 8.95 2.92 1.38
C ARG A 224 8.81 3.83 2.60
N SER A 225 7.88 4.77 2.55
CA SER A 225 7.65 5.71 3.66
C SER A 225 6.58 5.17 4.61
N TRP A 226 6.52 5.75 5.80
CA TRP A 226 5.50 5.44 6.82
C TRP A 226 4.20 6.24 6.64
N HIS A 227 4.20 7.25 5.77
CA HIS A 227 3.20 8.33 5.82
C HIS A 227 2.44 8.57 4.52
N ASP A 228 2.62 7.74 3.48
CA ASP A 228 2.01 7.95 2.17
C ASP A 228 0.89 6.94 1.82
N CYS A 229 0.53 6.03 2.74
CA CYS A 229 -0.39 4.90 2.46
C CYS A 229 -1.78 5.34 1.95
N VAL A 230 -2.29 6.48 2.43
CA VAL A 230 -3.57 7.03 1.96
C VAL A 230 -3.50 7.44 0.48
N ILE A 231 -2.45 8.17 0.08
CA ILE A 231 -2.32 8.67 -1.29
C ILE A 231 -1.93 7.54 -2.26
N PHE A 232 -1.12 6.57 -1.81
CA PHE A 232 -0.88 5.35 -2.59
C PHE A 232 -2.18 4.58 -2.80
N SER A 233 -2.95 4.33 -1.74
CA SER A 233 -4.22 3.60 -1.83
C SER A 233 -5.22 4.30 -2.74
N LEU A 234 -5.35 5.62 -2.64
CA LEU A 234 -6.17 6.40 -3.56
C LEU A 234 -5.67 6.30 -5.01
N ASN A 235 -4.36 6.32 -5.24
CA ASN A 235 -3.82 6.10 -6.58
C ASN A 235 -4.08 4.68 -7.10
N PHE A 236 -3.98 3.67 -6.24
CA PHE A 236 -4.23 2.27 -6.60
C PHE A 236 -5.69 2.03 -6.98
N ALA A 237 -6.64 2.57 -6.23
CA ALA A 237 -8.06 2.54 -6.60
C ALA A 237 -8.32 3.17 -7.98
N LEU A 238 -7.69 4.32 -8.27
CA LEU A 238 -7.79 4.97 -9.58
C LEU A 238 -7.14 4.12 -10.69
N CYS A 239 -6.02 3.46 -10.41
CA CYS A 239 -5.35 2.58 -11.36
C CYS A 239 -6.14 1.29 -11.62
N ALA A 240 -6.81 0.74 -10.61
CA ALA A 240 -7.68 -0.43 -10.76
C ALA A 240 -8.86 -0.10 -11.70
N TYR A 241 -9.48 1.07 -11.55
CA TYR A 241 -10.47 1.56 -12.52
C TYR A 241 -9.91 1.75 -13.93
N GLN A 242 -8.70 2.31 -14.08
CA GLN A 242 -8.08 2.48 -15.39
C GLN A 242 -7.66 1.17 -16.07
N LYS A 243 -7.53 0.10 -15.29
CA LYS A 243 -7.08 -1.23 -15.73
C LYS A 243 -8.14 -2.28 -15.41
N ASP A 244 -9.41 -1.88 -15.54
CA ASP A 244 -10.58 -2.67 -15.15
C ASP A 244 -10.53 -4.10 -15.68
N SER A 245 -10.22 -4.27 -16.97
CA SER A 245 -10.12 -5.58 -17.61
C SER A 245 -9.05 -6.50 -17.02
N ALA A 246 -7.94 -5.96 -16.51
CA ALA A 246 -6.93 -6.77 -15.83
C ALA A 246 -7.45 -7.27 -14.47
N PHE A 247 -8.25 -6.46 -13.78
CA PHE A 247 -8.87 -6.83 -12.51
C PHE A 247 -10.07 -7.77 -12.72
N ASP A 248 -10.84 -7.61 -13.79
CA ASP A 248 -11.95 -8.50 -14.11
C ASP A 248 -11.49 -9.95 -14.24
N SER A 249 -10.38 -10.20 -14.95
CA SER A 249 -9.81 -11.54 -15.05
C SER A 249 -9.31 -12.12 -13.71
N LEU A 250 -8.86 -11.28 -12.77
CA LEU A 250 -8.48 -11.74 -11.43
C LEU A 250 -9.72 -12.07 -10.60
N HIS A 251 -10.75 -11.22 -10.68
CA HIS A 251 -12.02 -11.41 -10.00
C HIS A 251 -12.78 -12.65 -10.48
N GLU A 252 -12.76 -12.94 -11.78
CA GLU A 252 -13.32 -14.16 -12.36
C GLU A 252 -12.67 -15.41 -11.75
N LYS A 253 -11.33 -15.50 -11.79
CA LYS A 253 -10.59 -16.62 -11.20
C LYS A 253 -10.84 -16.77 -9.69
N LEU A 254 -10.87 -15.64 -8.98
CA LEU A 254 -11.15 -15.59 -7.55
C LEU A 254 -12.58 -16.04 -7.24
N ALA A 255 -13.55 -15.71 -8.09
CA ALA A 255 -14.93 -16.16 -7.95
C ALA A 255 -15.06 -17.68 -8.16
N GLU A 256 -14.40 -18.21 -9.19
CA GLU A 256 -14.46 -19.61 -9.59
C GLU A 256 -13.73 -20.55 -8.61
N SER A 257 -12.50 -20.21 -8.23
CA SER A 257 -11.60 -21.11 -7.51
C SER A 257 -11.33 -20.70 -6.06
N GLY A 258 -11.71 -19.48 -5.66
CA GLY A 258 -11.31 -18.89 -4.39
C GLY A 258 -9.88 -18.32 -4.38
N TYR A 259 -9.17 -18.40 -5.51
CA TYR A 259 -7.80 -17.90 -5.70
C TYR A 259 -7.66 -17.20 -7.05
N CYS A 260 -6.86 -16.16 -7.14
CA CYS A 260 -6.52 -15.50 -8.41
C CYS A 260 -5.55 -16.35 -9.24
N PHE A 261 -4.68 -17.11 -8.56
CA PHE A 261 -3.67 -17.97 -9.18
C PHE A 261 -3.78 -19.39 -8.58
N PRO A 262 -4.68 -20.23 -9.12
CA PRO A 262 -4.87 -21.58 -8.61
C PRO A 262 -3.67 -22.46 -8.94
N GLY A 263 -3.04 -23.04 -7.91
CA GLY A 263 -1.93 -23.98 -8.03
C GLY A 263 -0.83 -23.68 -7.02
N ASN A 264 -0.34 -24.72 -6.33
CA ASN A 264 0.66 -24.57 -5.27
C ASN A 264 2.05 -24.13 -5.79
N GLU A 265 2.23 -24.00 -7.10
CA GLU A 265 3.51 -23.71 -7.76
C GLU A 265 3.50 -22.39 -8.57
N ASP A 266 2.42 -21.61 -8.54
CA ASP A 266 2.41 -20.32 -9.25
C ASP A 266 3.26 -19.30 -8.49
N SER A 267 4.45 -18.98 -9.04
CA SER A 267 5.40 -18.06 -8.41
C SER A 267 4.87 -16.63 -8.22
N ARG A 268 3.72 -16.31 -8.82
CA ARG A 268 3.07 -14.99 -8.71
C ARG A 268 2.24 -14.85 -7.44
N SER A 269 1.91 -15.94 -6.75
CA SER A 269 1.19 -15.86 -5.48
C SER A 269 1.67 -16.92 -4.49
N ARG A 270 1.31 -16.73 -3.22
CA ARG A 270 1.56 -17.68 -2.14
C ARG A 270 0.41 -17.62 -1.13
N LEU A 271 0.10 -18.76 -0.53
CA LEU A 271 -0.90 -18.83 0.52
C LEU A 271 -0.23 -18.69 1.89
N ALA A 272 -0.53 -17.62 2.62
CA ALA A 272 -0.03 -17.42 3.98
C ALA A 272 -1.21 -17.36 4.96
N ARG A 273 -1.28 -18.28 5.93
CA ARG A 273 -2.36 -18.35 6.94
C ARG A 273 -3.78 -18.16 6.35
N GLY A 274 -4.00 -18.70 5.15
CA GLY A 274 -5.29 -18.68 4.46
C GLY A 274 -5.66 -17.38 3.73
N ILE A 275 -4.72 -16.46 3.52
CA ILE A 275 -4.85 -15.33 2.59
C ILE A 275 -3.92 -15.57 1.42
N GLU A 276 -4.43 -15.46 0.19
CA GLU A 276 -3.59 -15.45 -1.01
C GLU A 276 -2.90 -14.10 -1.11
N LEU A 277 -1.56 -14.15 -1.09
CA LEU A 277 -0.68 -13.01 -1.27
C LEU A 277 -0.09 -13.07 -2.66
N ILE A 278 -0.39 -12.07 -3.48
CA ILE A 278 0.01 -11.99 -4.87
C ILE A 278 1.16 -10.97 -4.97
N ASP A 279 2.25 -11.35 -5.63
CA ASP A 279 3.34 -10.43 -5.91
C ASP A 279 2.92 -9.48 -7.04
N GLY A 280 2.55 -8.25 -6.66
CA GLY A 280 2.13 -7.22 -7.58
C GLY A 280 3.15 -6.98 -8.70
N LYS A 281 4.45 -7.18 -8.42
CA LYS A 281 5.53 -6.89 -9.38
C LYS A 281 5.47 -7.82 -10.59
N GLN A 282 4.83 -8.98 -10.46
CA GLN A 282 4.66 -9.98 -11.51
C GLN A 282 3.32 -9.88 -12.25
N VAL A 283 2.34 -9.15 -11.71
CA VAL A 283 0.94 -9.19 -12.21
C VAL A 283 0.32 -7.82 -12.50
N LEU A 284 0.76 -6.76 -11.82
CA LEU A 284 0.15 -5.45 -11.98
C LEU A 284 0.75 -4.70 -13.17
N PRO A 285 -0.06 -3.95 -13.92
CA PRO A 285 0.42 -3.06 -14.98
C PRO A 285 1.37 -1.97 -14.46
N ALA A 286 2.26 -1.48 -15.34
CA ALA A 286 3.26 -0.47 -15.00
C ALA A 286 2.71 0.78 -14.29
N VAL A 287 1.47 1.21 -14.58
CA VAL A 287 0.88 2.41 -13.97
C VAL A 287 0.75 2.37 -12.45
N PHE A 288 0.73 1.18 -11.83
CA PHE A 288 0.75 1.03 -10.36
C PHE A 288 2.10 1.43 -9.76
N TYR A 289 3.19 1.31 -10.52
CA TYR A 289 4.55 1.58 -10.08
C TYR A 289 5.06 2.98 -10.42
N LYS A 290 4.25 3.81 -11.06
CA LYS A 290 4.61 5.19 -11.48
C LYS A 290 4.97 6.13 -10.30
N HIS A 291 4.64 5.72 -9.08
CA HIS A 291 4.94 6.43 -7.84
C HIS A 291 5.83 5.63 -6.89
N ALA A 292 6.41 4.51 -7.35
CA ALA A 292 7.31 3.71 -6.53
C ALA A 292 8.46 4.58 -6.00
N HIS A 293 8.70 4.50 -4.69
CA HIS A 293 9.73 5.31 -4.04
C HIS A 293 11.13 4.88 -4.43
N SER A 294 11.36 3.58 -4.56
CA SER A 294 12.68 3.00 -4.81
C SER A 294 12.88 2.67 -6.29
N ARG A 295 14.07 3.02 -6.81
CA ARG A 295 14.53 2.51 -8.12
C ARG A 295 14.58 0.98 -8.13
N GLY A 296 14.95 0.36 -7.02
CA GLY A 296 14.99 -1.10 -6.88
C GLY A 296 13.62 -1.74 -7.14
N THR A 297 12.52 -1.12 -6.68
CA THR A 297 11.17 -1.62 -6.99
C THR A 297 10.90 -1.53 -8.50
N VAL A 298 11.26 -0.42 -9.16
CA VAL A 298 11.07 -0.26 -10.62
C VAL A 298 11.89 -1.29 -11.40
N THR A 299 13.15 -1.52 -11.03
CA THR A 299 14.01 -2.55 -11.63
C THR A 299 13.43 -3.95 -11.43
N ALA A 300 12.95 -4.27 -10.22
CA ALA A 300 12.35 -5.56 -9.92
C ALA A 300 11.10 -5.83 -10.78
N VAL A 301 10.26 -4.81 -10.99
CA VAL A 301 9.09 -4.88 -11.88
C VAL A 301 9.51 -5.09 -13.33
N ALA A 302 10.50 -4.34 -13.83
CA ALA A 302 11.00 -4.51 -15.19
C ALA A 302 11.62 -5.91 -15.42
N ASN A 303 12.28 -6.47 -14.41
CA ASN A 303 12.85 -7.81 -14.49
C ASN A 303 11.76 -8.90 -14.46
N ALA A 304 10.75 -8.73 -13.60
CA ALA A 304 9.63 -9.66 -13.48
C ALA A 304 8.71 -9.65 -14.71
N GLN A 305 8.55 -8.47 -15.34
CA GLN A 305 7.70 -8.26 -16.51
C GLN A 305 8.45 -7.43 -17.58
N PRO A 306 9.38 -8.02 -18.35
CA PRO A 306 10.20 -7.25 -19.31
C PRO A 306 9.40 -6.46 -20.35
N HIS A 307 8.21 -6.95 -20.71
CA HIS A 307 7.34 -6.28 -21.68
C HIS A 307 6.80 -4.92 -21.22
N ILE A 308 6.61 -4.71 -19.90
CA ILE A 308 6.06 -3.45 -19.37
C ILE A 308 7.13 -2.37 -19.18
N ALA A 309 8.42 -2.68 -19.35
CA ALA A 309 9.49 -1.70 -19.20
C ALA A 309 9.34 -0.52 -20.18
N ASN A 310 8.76 -0.78 -21.36
CA ASN A 310 8.51 0.21 -22.39
C ASN A 310 7.09 0.80 -22.33
N ASP A 311 6.23 0.36 -21.41
CA ASP A 311 4.85 0.84 -21.34
C ASP A 311 4.79 2.34 -21.03
N ASN A 312 3.81 3.01 -21.64
CA ASN A 312 3.56 4.40 -21.32
C ASN A 312 2.85 4.53 -19.96
N VAL A 313 3.48 5.21 -19.01
CA VAL A 313 2.90 5.51 -17.69
C VAL A 313 2.38 6.94 -17.56
N SER A 314 2.45 7.74 -18.62
CA SER A 314 1.85 9.08 -18.64
C SER A 314 0.32 8.96 -18.54
N THR A 315 -0.28 9.48 -17.47
CA THR A 315 -1.75 9.41 -17.28
C THR A 315 -2.52 10.59 -17.90
N ASN A 316 -1.85 11.48 -18.62
CA ASN A 316 -2.49 12.59 -19.33
C ASN A 316 -2.31 12.39 -20.84
N ARG A 317 -3.41 12.50 -21.60
CA ARG A 317 -3.43 12.31 -23.06
C ARG A 317 -2.56 13.32 -23.81
N SER A 318 -2.29 14.48 -23.22
CA SER A 318 -1.43 15.51 -23.82
C SER A 318 0.03 15.47 -23.35
N SER A 319 0.39 14.55 -22.45
CA SER A 319 1.78 14.39 -22.02
C SER A 319 2.58 13.56 -23.02
N SER A 320 3.87 13.86 -23.15
CA SER A 320 4.80 12.99 -23.85
C SER A 320 4.77 11.59 -23.23
N ARG A 321 4.88 10.57 -24.09
CA ARG A 321 5.07 9.19 -23.65
C ARG A 321 6.26 9.14 -22.69
N GLU A 322 6.09 8.44 -21.58
CA GLU A 322 7.17 8.19 -20.62
C GLU A 322 7.07 6.77 -20.08
N THR A 323 8.22 6.13 -19.90
CA THR A 323 8.37 4.83 -19.26
C THR A 323 8.45 4.97 -17.74
N LEU A 324 8.40 3.84 -17.03
CA LEU A 324 8.60 3.81 -15.58
C LEU A 324 9.96 4.37 -15.15
N ASN A 325 11.03 4.02 -15.86
CA ASN A 325 12.39 4.46 -15.53
C ASN A 325 12.55 5.97 -15.75
N GLU A 326 12.11 6.48 -16.90
CA GLU A 326 12.15 7.92 -17.19
C GLU A 326 11.34 8.72 -16.17
N ARG A 327 10.17 8.19 -15.78
CA ARG A 327 9.35 8.83 -14.75
C ARG A 327 10.01 8.79 -13.38
N ALA A 328 10.56 7.65 -12.96
CA ALA A 328 11.22 7.52 -11.67
C ALA A 328 12.38 8.51 -11.55
N GLU A 329 13.15 8.67 -12.62
CA GLU A 329 14.27 9.60 -12.70
C GLU A 329 13.83 11.06 -12.69
N ALA A 330 12.78 11.41 -13.45
CA ALA A 330 12.26 12.78 -13.49
C ALA A 330 11.65 13.27 -12.15
N PHE A 331 11.50 12.39 -11.16
CA PHE A 331 11.04 12.73 -9.80
C PHE A 331 12.08 12.38 -8.73
N ARG A 332 13.33 12.11 -9.10
CA ARG A 332 14.40 11.74 -8.17
C ARG A 332 14.76 12.91 -7.27
N VAL A 333 14.90 12.65 -5.96
CA VAL A 333 15.43 13.61 -5.00
C VAL A 333 16.34 12.96 -3.97
N HIS A 334 17.27 13.76 -3.48
CA HIS A 334 18.14 13.41 -2.36
C HIS A 334 17.39 13.59 -1.03
N ARG A 335 17.49 12.60 -0.15
CA ARG A 335 16.93 12.63 1.21
C ARG A 335 18.06 12.61 2.23
N GLU A 336 18.01 13.51 3.21
CA GLU A 336 18.95 13.49 4.34
C GLU A 336 18.73 12.22 5.19
N GLY A 337 19.82 11.55 5.59
CA GLY A 337 19.78 10.30 6.36
C GLY A 337 19.26 9.07 5.62
N GLY A 338 18.95 9.19 4.32
CA GLY A 338 18.61 8.09 3.44
C GLY A 338 19.73 7.80 2.44
N ASP A 339 19.56 6.75 1.63
CA ASP A 339 20.42 6.53 0.48
C ASP A 339 20.30 7.75 -0.47
N PRO A 340 21.39 8.51 -0.67
CA PRO A 340 21.34 9.81 -1.33
C PRO A 340 20.77 9.76 -2.75
N GLU A 341 20.79 8.60 -3.44
CA GLU A 341 20.42 8.51 -4.86
C GLU A 341 19.10 7.78 -5.17
N ASN A 342 18.31 7.38 -4.18
CA ASN A 342 17.34 6.30 -4.43
C ASN A 342 15.85 6.59 -4.15
N TYR A 343 15.46 7.83 -3.84
CA TYR A 343 14.05 8.18 -3.60
C TYR A 343 13.38 8.98 -4.72
N SER A 344 12.17 8.58 -5.12
CA SER A 344 11.30 9.33 -6.04
C SER A 344 10.17 10.05 -5.31
N MET A 345 10.10 11.39 -5.40
CA MET A 345 9.04 12.21 -4.80
C MET A 345 7.74 12.29 -5.63
N SER A 346 7.53 11.27 -6.46
CA SER A 346 6.42 11.20 -7.41
C SER A 346 5.07 11.13 -6.68
N ILE A 347 5.01 10.55 -5.47
CA ILE A 347 3.77 10.44 -4.68
C ILE A 347 3.40 11.79 -4.03
N GLU A 348 4.35 12.55 -3.51
CA GLU A 348 4.12 13.89 -2.94
C GLU A 348 3.63 14.85 -4.03
N SER A 349 4.23 14.74 -5.21
CA SER A 349 3.76 15.44 -6.39
C SER A 349 2.36 14.98 -6.84
N SER A 350 2.01 13.71 -6.65
CA SER A 350 0.66 13.17 -6.88
C SER A 350 -0.35 13.72 -5.88
N ARG A 351 0.05 13.85 -4.61
CA ARG A 351 -0.73 14.47 -3.53
C ARG A 351 -1.09 15.91 -3.90
N ALA A 352 -0.10 16.73 -4.27
CA ALA A 352 -0.35 18.11 -4.68
C ALA A 352 -1.39 18.21 -5.83
N ARG A 353 -1.29 17.33 -6.83
CA ARG A 353 -2.28 17.26 -7.93
C ARG A 353 -3.68 16.89 -7.43
N LYS A 354 -3.80 15.95 -6.49
CA LYS A 354 -5.07 15.49 -5.94
C LYS A 354 -5.75 16.60 -5.12
N ILE A 355 -5.00 17.28 -4.28
CA ILE A 355 -5.49 18.44 -3.52
C ILE A 355 -5.97 19.53 -4.47
N ARG A 356 -5.15 19.87 -5.48
CA ARG A 356 -5.51 20.86 -6.50
C ARG A 356 -6.84 20.52 -7.16
N LYS A 357 -6.97 19.27 -7.65
CA LYS A 357 -8.21 18.80 -8.28
C LYS A 357 -9.41 18.91 -7.35
N ALA A 358 -9.24 18.61 -6.06
CA ALA A 358 -10.30 18.75 -5.08
C ALA A 358 -10.70 20.21 -4.85
N LEU A 359 -9.74 21.15 -4.78
CA LEU A 359 -10.02 22.59 -4.70
C LEU A 359 -10.75 23.11 -5.94
N GLU A 360 -10.34 22.65 -7.13
CA GLU A 360 -10.94 23.01 -8.42
C GLU A 360 -12.35 22.41 -8.65
N SER A 361 -12.76 21.44 -7.82
CA SER A 361 -14.04 20.72 -7.97
C SER A 361 -15.09 21.13 -6.92
N GLN A 362 -14.82 22.16 -6.13
CA GLN A 362 -15.74 22.68 -5.11
C GLN A 362 -16.69 23.74 -5.62
#